data_AF-A0A835LVB8-F1
#
_entry.id   AF-A0A835LVB8-F1
#
_cell.length_a   1.000
_cell.length_b   1.000
_cell.length_c   1.000
_cell.angle_alpha   90.00
_cell.angle_beta   90.00
_cell.angle_gamma   90.00
#
_symmetry.space_group_name_H-M   'P 1'
#
loop_
_entity.id
_entity.type
_entity.pdbx_description
1 polymer ?
#
loop_
_entity_poly.entity_id
_entity_poly.type
_entity_poly.pdbx_seq_one_letter_code
_entity_poly.pdbx_strand_id
1 'polypeptide(L)'
;MVNGGPVGFLHKERCLKQGDPLSPILFAIAEDILSRGLTDLTVKKILKLMVSPRGCPAPSHLLFADNIIIFANGHFRGIRHLNSLLERYQESSGQFMNKAKCKIFFGDFSNLMKVRTM
;
A
#
# COMPACT_ATOMS: atom_id res chain seq x y z
N MET A 1 -4.62 30.37 8.61
CA MET A 1 -4.36 31.81 8.82
C MET A 1 -2.88 32.03 8.66
N VAL A 2 -2.48 32.93 7.77
CA VAL A 2 -1.20 33.63 7.86
C VAL A 2 -1.61 35.05 8.22
N ASN A 3 -1.15 35.55 9.37
CA ASN A 3 -1.41 36.91 9.86
C ASN A 3 -2.90 37.30 10.04
N GLY A 4 -3.69 36.48 10.73
CA GLY A 4 -4.91 36.96 11.42
C GLY A 4 -6.16 37.31 10.57
N GLY A 5 -6.10 37.28 9.24
CA GLY A 5 -7.27 37.53 8.37
C GLY A 5 -7.86 36.27 7.72
N PRO A 6 -9.15 36.27 7.30
CA PRO A 6 -9.72 35.20 6.49
C PRO A 6 -9.08 35.24 5.10
N VAL A 7 -8.06 34.41 4.90
CA VAL A 7 -7.54 34.10 3.56
C VAL A 7 -8.68 33.39 2.83
N GLY A 8 -9.15 33.96 1.72
CA GLY A 8 -10.26 33.45 0.92
C GLY A 8 -10.09 31.99 0.49
N PHE A 9 -11.12 31.43 -0.16
CA PHE A 9 -11.15 30.03 -0.61
C PHE A 9 -9.84 29.63 -1.31
N LEU A 10 -8.96 28.94 -0.57
CA LEU A 10 -7.78 28.30 -1.13
C LEU A 10 -8.28 27.11 -1.93
N HIS A 11 -8.26 27.23 -3.25
CA HIS A 11 -8.53 26.13 -4.17
C HIS A 11 -7.43 25.08 -3.98
N LYS A 12 -7.70 24.10 -3.11
CA LYS A 12 -6.81 22.95 -2.93
C LYS A 12 -7.14 21.94 -4.02
N GLU A 13 -6.26 21.85 -5.02
CA GLU A 13 -6.37 20.83 -6.08
C GLU A 13 -6.19 19.41 -5.53
N ARG A 14 -5.52 19.26 -4.38
CA ARG A 14 -5.25 17.99 -3.72
C ARG A 14 -5.33 18.15 -2.20
N CYS A 15 -5.85 17.10 -1.55
CA CYS A 15 -6.08 16.92 -0.11
C CYS A 15 -7.44 17.39 0.43
N LEU A 16 -8.15 16.44 1.04
CA LEU A 16 -9.22 16.72 2.00
C LEU A 16 -8.64 17.48 3.20
N LYS A 17 -9.44 18.35 3.81
CA LYS A 17 -9.00 19.09 4.98
C LYS A 17 -8.79 18.10 6.13
N GLN A 18 -7.67 18.21 6.85
CA GLN A 18 -7.48 17.48 8.10
C GLN A 18 -8.61 17.87 9.06
N GLY A 19 -9.37 16.88 9.55
CA GLY A 19 -10.61 17.10 10.31
C GLY A 19 -11.88 17.13 9.46
N ASP A 20 -11.80 16.86 8.15
CA ASP A 20 -12.98 16.60 7.32
C ASP A 20 -13.58 15.24 7.69
N PRO A 21 -14.85 15.18 8.13
CA PRO A 21 -15.50 13.93 8.56
C PRO A 21 -15.59 12.87 7.46
N LEU A 22 -15.42 13.24 6.19
CA LEU A 22 -15.44 12.30 5.05
C LEU A 22 -14.06 11.71 4.71
N SER A 23 -12.98 12.26 5.25
CA SER A 23 -11.63 11.72 4.97
C SER A 23 -11.50 10.24 5.34
N PRO A 24 -11.89 9.79 6.54
CA PRO A 24 -11.68 8.40 6.97
C PRO A 24 -12.36 7.38 6.05
N ILE A 25 -13.57 7.67 5.58
CA ILE A 25 -14.30 6.72 4.71
C ILE A 25 -13.70 6.64 3.31
N LEU A 26 -13.20 7.76 2.77
CA LEU A 26 -12.52 7.77 1.48
C LEU A 26 -11.18 7.02 1.53
N PHE A 27 -10.43 7.14 2.62
CA PHE A 27 -9.23 6.34 2.86
C PHE A 27 -9.56 4.85 2.92
N ALA A 28 -10.58 4.46 3.69
CA ALA A 28 -11.00 3.06 3.81
C ALA A 28 -11.44 2.45 2.47
N ILE A 29 -12.17 3.21 1.63
CA ILE A 29 -12.57 2.76 0.29
C ILE A 29 -11.35 2.55 -0.61
N ALA A 30 -10.39 3.47 -0.61
CA ALA A 30 -9.17 3.33 -1.39
C ALA A 30 -8.37 2.09 -0.95
N GLU A 31 -8.21 1.89 0.36
CA GLU A 31 -7.56 0.70 0.93
C GLU A 31 -8.30 -0.60 0.57
N ASP A 32 -9.63 -0.61 0.58
CA ASP A 32 -10.42 -1.79 0.18
C ASP A 32 -10.21 -2.15 -1.30
N ILE A 33 -10.12 -1.15 -2.19
CA ILE A 33 -9.80 -1.38 -3.61
C ILE A 33 -8.41 -2.01 -3.77
N LEU A 34 -7.41 -1.50 -3.04
CA LEU A 34 -6.06 -2.08 -3.03
C LEU A 34 -6.06 -3.52 -2.51
N SER A 35 -6.77 -3.75 -1.40
CA SER A 35 -6.93 -5.07 -0.76
C SER A 35 -7.52 -6.10 -1.74
N ARG A 36 -8.57 -5.72 -2.47
CA ARG A 36 -9.19 -6.57 -3.51
C ARG A 36 -8.24 -6.83 -4.68
N GLY A 37 -7.47 -5.84 -5.11
CA GLY A 37 -6.46 -6.01 -6.16
C GLY A 37 -5.36 -7.00 -5.78
N LEU A 38 -4.87 -6.94 -4.54
CA LEU A 38 -3.87 -7.88 -4.01
C LEU A 38 -4.44 -9.30 -3.90
N THR A 39 -5.69 -9.41 -3.45
CA THR A 39 -6.42 -10.67 -3.37
C THR A 39 -6.61 -11.29 -4.76
N ASP A 40 -7.00 -10.50 -5.76
CA ASP A 40 -7.16 -10.95 -7.15
C ASP A 40 -5.85 -11.51 -7.74
N LEU A 41 -4.72 -10.80 -7.54
CA LEU A 41 -3.40 -11.30 -7.96
C LEU A 41 -3.02 -12.63 -7.29
N THR A 42 -3.43 -12.80 -6.03
CA THR A 42 -3.18 -14.02 -5.25
C THR A 42 -4.04 -15.19 -5.75
N VAL A 43 -5.34 -14.97 -5.94
CA VAL A 43 -6.30 -15.97 -6.44
C VAL A 43 -5.91 -16.43 -7.85
N LYS A 44 -5.46 -15.51 -8.71
CA LYS A 44 -4.95 -15.81 -10.05
C LYS A 44 -3.57 -16.50 -10.05
N LYS A 45 -2.98 -16.72 -8.87
CA LYS A 45 -1.64 -17.31 -8.69
C LYS A 45 -0.53 -16.51 -9.40
N ILE A 46 -0.76 -15.22 -9.67
CA ILE A 46 0.23 -14.31 -10.27
C ILE A 46 1.19 -13.84 -9.19
N LEU A 47 0.64 -13.43 -8.04
CA LEU A 47 1.39 -13.13 -6.83
C LEU A 47 1.31 -14.35 -5.91
N LYS A 48 2.44 -15.01 -5.69
CA LYS A 48 2.50 -16.15 -4.78
C LYS A 48 2.90 -15.64 -3.40
N LEU A 49 2.17 -16.06 -2.37
CA LEU A 49 2.43 -15.63 -1.00
C LEU A 49 3.66 -16.33 -0.40
N MET A 50 4.16 -15.79 0.71
CA MET A 50 5.19 -16.46 1.50
C MET A 50 4.66 -17.78 2.07
N VAL A 51 5.57 -18.74 2.28
CA VAL A 51 5.20 -20.04 2.85
C VAL A 51 4.71 -19.83 4.28
N SER A 52 3.52 -20.34 4.58
CA SER A 52 2.93 -20.34 5.91
C SER A 52 3.07 -21.74 6.54
N PRO A 53 3.18 -21.85 7.87
CA PRO A 53 3.11 -23.13 8.58
C PRO A 53 1.89 -23.96 8.16
N ARG A 54 2.03 -25.30 8.20
CA ARG A 54 0.96 -26.23 7.81
C ARG A 54 -0.33 -25.92 8.57
N GLY A 55 -1.40 -25.64 7.84
CA GLY A 55 -2.74 -25.35 8.38
C GLY A 55 -3.05 -23.86 8.59
N CYS A 56 -2.11 -22.94 8.37
CA CYS A 56 -2.36 -21.51 8.47
C CYS A 56 -2.42 -20.85 7.08
N PRO A 57 -3.49 -20.10 6.75
CA PRO A 57 -3.50 -19.29 5.53
C PRO A 57 -2.41 -18.23 5.60
N ALA A 58 -1.60 -18.12 4.55
CA ALA A 58 -0.59 -17.08 4.45
C ALA A 58 -1.31 -15.72 4.28
N PRO A 59 -1.01 -14.70 5.11
CA PRO A 59 -1.53 -13.36 4.86
C PRO A 59 -0.93 -12.82 3.56
N SER A 60 -1.72 -12.09 2.77
CA SER A 60 -1.23 -11.39 1.57
C SER A 60 -0.76 -9.97 1.89
N HIS A 61 -1.44 -9.27 2.80
CA HIS A 61 -1.16 -7.88 3.12
C HIS A 61 -1.75 -7.46 4.47
N LEU A 62 -1.20 -6.37 5.02
CA LEU A 62 -1.73 -5.61 6.16
C LEU A 62 -1.81 -4.14 5.77
N LEU A 63 -2.97 -3.52 5.97
CA LEU A 63 -3.21 -2.11 5.69
C LEU A 63 -3.42 -1.39 7.03
N PHE A 64 -2.61 -0.37 7.27
CA PHE A 64 -2.76 0.61 8.34
C PHE A 64 -2.85 1.99 7.69
N ALA A 65 -3.44 2.96 8.39
CA ALA A 65 -3.67 4.31 7.86
C ALA A 65 -2.42 4.96 7.21
N ASP A 66 -1.22 4.70 7.75
CA ASP A 66 0.03 5.27 7.24
C ASP A 66 0.98 4.26 6.61
N ASN A 67 0.71 2.96 6.75
CA ASN A 67 1.67 1.91 6.39
C ASN A 67 0.99 0.70 5.76
N ILE A 68 1.57 0.21 4.68
CA ILE A 68 1.13 -0.99 3.97
C ILE A 68 2.26 -2.01 4.02
N ILE A 69 1.95 -3.23 4.45
CA ILE A 69 2.88 -4.36 4.42
C ILE A 69 2.31 -5.41 3.48
N ILE A 70 3.12 -5.90 2.54
CA ILE A 70 2.72 -6.89 1.54
C ILE A 70 3.63 -8.11 1.66
N PHE A 71 3.03 -9.28 1.79
CA PHE A 71 3.72 -10.55 1.91
C PHE A 71 3.64 -11.29 0.57
N ALA A 72 4.78 -11.45 -0.08
CA ALA A 72 4.88 -12.16 -1.34
C ALA A 72 6.19 -12.92 -1.42
N ASN A 73 6.22 -13.95 -2.25
CA ASN A 73 7.47 -14.56 -2.65
C ASN A 73 8.23 -13.61 -3.60
N GLY A 74 9.55 -13.75 -3.65
CA GLY A 74 10.42 -12.90 -4.48
C GLY A 74 10.35 -13.19 -5.98
N HIS A 75 9.27 -13.80 -6.49
CA HIS A 75 9.19 -14.17 -7.90
C HIS A 75 9.02 -12.93 -8.78
N PHE A 76 9.99 -12.67 -9.65
CA PHE A 76 10.10 -11.44 -10.45
C PHE A 76 8.79 -11.06 -11.18
N ARG A 77 8.13 -12.04 -11.82
CA ARG A 77 6.86 -11.80 -12.52
C ARG A 77 5.76 -11.29 -11.57
N GLY A 78 5.65 -11.88 -10.37
CA GLY A 78 4.64 -11.49 -9.38
C GLY A 78 4.91 -10.08 -8.86
N ILE A 79 6.17 -9.77 -8.56
CA ILE A 79 6.60 -8.43 -8.13
C ILE A 79 6.35 -7.37 -9.22
N ARG A 80 6.54 -7.70 -10.50
CA ARG A 80 6.22 -6.79 -11.60
C ARG A 80 4.72 -6.46 -11.65
N HIS A 81 3.86 -7.47 -11.54
CA HIS A 81 2.40 -7.24 -11.50
C HIS A 81 1.96 -6.49 -10.25
N LEU A 82 2.62 -6.74 -9.11
CA LEU A 82 2.41 -5.98 -7.89
C LEU A 82 2.74 -4.50 -8.08
N ASN A 83 3.90 -4.17 -8.66
CA ASN A 83 4.26 -2.78 -8.97
C ASN A 83 3.23 -2.13 -9.89
N SER A 84 2.77 -2.81 -10.95
CA SER A 84 1.73 -2.26 -11.84
C SER A 84 0.36 -2.11 -11.14
N LEU A 85 0.05 -2.92 -10.13
CA LEU A 85 -1.14 -2.70 -9.30
C LEU A 85 -0.97 -1.45 -8.44
N LEU A 86 0.19 -1.28 -7.81
CA LEU A 86 0.49 -0.12 -6.96
C LEU A 86 0.50 1.18 -7.78
N GLU A 87 1.07 1.18 -8.97
CA GLU A 87 1.04 2.34 -9.89
C GLU A 87 -0.40 2.77 -10.22
N ARG A 88 -1.26 1.81 -10.61
CA ARG A 88 -2.69 2.08 -10.87
C ARG A 88 -3.42 2.56 -9.63
N TYR A 89 -3.09 2.02 -8.46
CA TYR A 89 -3.63 2.50 -7.19
C TYR A 89 -3.22 3.95 -6.92
N GLN A 90 -1.96 4.31 -7.13
CA GLN A 90 -1.49 5.69 -6.93
C GLN A 90 -2.19 6.67 -7.87
N GLU A 91 -2.36 6.30 -9.14
CA GLU A 91 -3.04 7.12 -10.15
C GLU A 91 -4.52 7.32 -9.83
N SER A 92 -5.21 6.26 -9.40
CA SER A 92 -6.66 6.30 -9.14
C SER A 92 -7.01 6.93 -7.79
N SER A 93 -6.22 6.71 -6.75
CA SER A 93 -6.46 7.25 -5.40
C SER A 93 -5.86 8.64 -5.19
N GLY A 94 -4.88 9.03 -6.01
CA GLY A 94 -4.04 10.20 -5.77
C GLY A 94 -3.09 10.06 -4.58
N GLN A 95 -2.99 8.87 -3.97
CA GLN A 95 -2.09 8.58 -2.86
C GLN A 95 -0.77 8.03 -3.39
N PHE A 96 0.31 8.79 -3.24
CA PHE A 96 1.61 8.39 -3.79
C PHE A 96 2.48 7.69 -2.75
N MET A 97 3.05 6.54 -3.12
CA MET A 97 4.01 5.85 -2.28
C MET A 97 5.30 6.66 -2.16
N ASN A 98 5.77 6.83 -0.93
CA ASN A 98 7.06 7.45 -0.67
C ASN A 98 8.18 6.38 -0.79
N LYS A 99 8.82 6.31 -1.96
CA LYS A 99 9.91 5.36 -2.24
C LYS A 99 11.05 5.42 -1.21
N ALA A 100 11.36 6.60 -0.67
CA ALA A 100 12.40 6.75 0.35
C ALA A 100 12.03 6.07 1.69
N LYS A 101 10.74 5.84 1.95
CA LYS A 101 10.24 5.12 3.12
C LYS A 101 9.95 3.64 2.83
N CYS A 102 9.85 3.24 1.57
CA CYS A 102 9.58 1.86 1.17
C CYS A 102 10.81 0.98 1.41
N LYS A 103 10.59 -0.17 2.04
CA LYS A 103 11.63 -1.16 2.34
C LYS A 103 11.18 -2.55 1.90
N ILE A 104 12.08 -3.29 1.27
CA ILE A 104 11.91 -4.69 0.92
C ILE A 104 12.71 -5.52 1.91
N PHE A 105 12.01 -6.41 2.61
CA PHE A 105 12.61 -7.38 3.52
C PHE A 105 12.68 -8.73 2.82
N PHE A 106 13.86 -9.33 2.76
CA PHE A 106 14.06 -10.65 2.17
C PHE A 106 15.09 -11.44 2.99
N GLY A 107 14.81 -12.72 3.18
CA GLY A 107 15.64 -13.63 3.97
C GLY A 107 15.06 -15.03 3.94
N ASP A 108 15.95 -16.01 4.06
CA ASP A 108 15.56 -17.39 4.38
C ASP A 108 15.50 -17.52 5.91
N PHE A 109 14.69 -18.43 6.44
CA PHE A 109 14.55 -18.65 7.89
C PHE A 109 15.89 -18.94 8.59
N SER A 110 16.87 -19.39 7.82
CA SER A 110 18.24 -19.74 8.23
C SER A 110 19.20 -18.54 8.36
N ASN A 111 18.86 -17.36 7.82
CA ASN A 111 19.75 -16.20 7.74
C ASN A 111 19.07 -14.91 8.25
N LEU A 112 19.87 -13.98 8.76
CA LEU A 112 19.40 -12.65 9.19
C LEU A 112 18.61 -11.95 8.05
N MET A 113 17.43 -11.40 8.36
CA MET A 113 16.64 -10.64 7.38
C MET A 113 17.47 -9.50 6.80
N LYS A 114 17.60 -9.47 5.47
CA LYS A 114 18.24 -8.37 4.74
C LYS A 114 17.19 -7.35 4.35
N VAL A 115 17.59 -6.08 4.40
CA VAL A 115 16.73 -4.95 4.04
C VAL A 115 17.33 -4.24 2.83
N ARG A 116 16.49 -3.96 1.83
CA ARG A 116 16.85 -3.12 0.69
C ARG A 116 15.81 -2.02 0.53
N THR A 117 16.26 -0.79 0.37
CA THR A 117 15.40 0.35 0.01
C THR A 117 15.01 0.23 -1.46
N MET A 118 13.76 0.56 -1.77
CA MET A 118 13.25 0.57 -3.15
C MET A 118 13.94 1.61 -4.03
#